data_AF-A0A496VWF8-F1
#
_entry.id   AF-A0A496VWF8-F1
#
_cell.length_a   1.000
_cell.length_b   1.000
_cell.length_c   1.000
_cell.angle_alpha   90.00
_cell.angle_beta   90.00
_cell.angle_gamma   90.00
#
_symmetry.space_group_name_H-M   'P 1'
#
loop_
_entity.id
_entity.type
_entity.pdbx_description
1 polymer ?
#
loop_
_entity_poly.entity_id
_entity_poly.type
_entity_poly.pdbx_seq_one_letter_code
_entity_poly.pdbx_strand_id
1 'polypeptide(L)' 'MIKEPTLECIWEARRRIYAKCDNDPVKLVQYYIERQKENPERFSSSQIAAPKQQVSQQA' A
#
# COMPACT_ATOMS: atom_id res chain seq x y z
N MET A 1 -16.65 -18.26 -11.67
CA MET A 1 -15.69 -17.57 -10.77
C MET A 1 -14.61 -16.95 -11.64
N ILE A 2 -14.60 -15.63 -11.77
CA ILE A 2 -13.55 -14.93 -12.52
C ILE A 2 -12.30 -14.97 -11.62
N LYS A 3 -11.34 -15.81 -11.99
CA LYS A 3 -9.98 -15.72 -11.44
C LYS A 3 -9.37 -14.47 -12.04
N GLU A 4 -9.46 -13.35 -11.34
CA GLU A 4 -8.78 -12.11 -11.71
C GLU A 4 -7.28 -12.33 -11.49
N PRO A 5 -6.48 -12.63 -12.54
CA PRO A 5 -5.06 -12.95 -12.36
C PRO A 5 -4.30 -11.79 -11.69
N THR A 6 -4.78 -10.57 -11.88
CA THR A 6 -4.27 -9.34 -11.27
C THR A 6 -4.42 -9.33 -9.75
N LEU A 7 -5.58 -9.73 -9.21
CA LEU A 7 -5.82 -9.76 -7.77
C LEU A 7 -5.02 -10.87 -7.10
N GLU A 8 -4.92 -12.04 -7.72
CA GLU A 8 -4.07 -13.13 -7.24
C GLU A 8 -2.61 -12.69 -7.19
N CYS A 9 -2.10 -12.00 -8.21
CA CYS A 9 -0.74 -11.45 -8.22
C CYS A 9 -0.52 -10.46 -7.07
N ILE A 10 -1.49 -9.58 -6.80
CA ILE A 10 -1.42 -8.60 -5.71
C ILE A 10 -1.39 -9.31 -4.35
N TRP A 11 -2.25 -10.31 -4.15
CA TRP A 11 -2.30 -11.07 -2.90
C TRP A 11 -1.04 -11.86 -2.64
N GLU A 12 -0.48 -12.51 -3.68
CA GLU A 12 0.80 -13.21 -3.57
C GLU A 12 1.94 -12.24 -3.24
N ALA A 13 2.00 -11.09 -3.90
CA ALA A 13 2.99 -10.06 -3.59
C ALA A 13 2.87 -9.58 -2.14
N ARG A 14 1.65 -9.30 -1.67
CA ARG A 14 1.39 -8.91 -0.28
C ARG A 14 1.81 -10.01 0.69
N ARG A 15 1.43 -11.27 0.44
CA ARG A 15 1.78 -12.41 1.31
C ARG A 15 3.30 -12.55 1.45
N ARG A 16 4.04 -12.42 0.35
CA ARG A 16 5.51 -12.47 0.35
C ARG A 16 6.12 -11.33 1.17
N ILE A 17 5.58 -10.12 1.08
CA ILE A 17 6.06 -8.98 1.86
C ILE A 17 5.79 -9.19 3.35
N TYR A 18 4.58 -9.62 3.72
CA TYR A 18 4.22 -9.91 5.11
C TYR A 18 5.11 -11.01 5.71
N ALA A 19 5.35 -12.08 4.97
CA ALA A 19 6.25 -13.16 5.40
C ALA A 19 7.68 -12.67 5.65
N LYS A 20 8.21 -11.77 4.80
CA LYS A 20 9.54 -11.14 5.01
C LYS A 20 9.60 -10.26 6.25
N CYS A 21 8.46 -9.72 6.67
CA CYS A 21 8.35 -8.86 7.84
C CYS A 21 7.92 -9.63 9.10
N ASP A 22 7.97 -10.96 9.11
CA ASP A 22 7.49 -11.82 10.20
C ASP A 22 6.01 -11.58 10.60
N ASN A 23 5.21 -11.05 9.68
CA ASN A 23 3.85 -10.54 9.94
C ASN A 23 3.79 -9.46 11.03
N ASP A 24 4.92 -8.81 11.34
CA ASP A 24 5.03 -7.72 12.30
C ASP A 24 4.66 -6.38 11.61
N PRO A 25 3.68 -5.63 12.13
CA PRO A 25 3.23 -4.39 11.53
C PRO A 25 4.29 -3.27 11.58
N VAL A 26 5.14 -3.23 12.61
CA VAL A 26 6.22 -2.24 12.73
C VAL A 26 7.28 -2.50 11.68
N LYS A 27 7.69 -3.76 11.51
CA LYS A 27 8.63 -4.16 10.45
C LYS A 27 8.07 -3.89 9.05
N LEU A 28 6.77 -4.11 8.85
CA LEU A 28 6.11 -3.81 7.58
C LEU A 28 6.16 -2.32 7.24
N VAL A 29 5.91 -1.44 8.21
CA VAL A 29 6.03 0.01 8.01
C VAL A 29 7.47 0.39 7.66
N GLN A 30 8.45 -0.12 8.42
CA GLN A 30 9.86 0.12 8.17
C GLN A 30 10.28 -0.32 6.76
N TYR A 31 9.84 -1.50 6.32
CA TYR A 31 10.08 -2.02 4.98
C TYR A 31 9.62 -1.05 3.87
N TYR A 32 8.43 -0.47 4.01
CA TYR A 32 7.93 0.49 3.02
C TYR A 32 8.68 1.83 3.05
N ILE A 33 9.08 2.31 4.23
CA ILE A 33 9.89 3.52 4.36
C ILE A 33 11.23 3.36 3.62
N GLU A 34 11.91 2.22 3.81
CA GLU A 34 13.18 1.92 3.14
C GLU A 34 12.98 1.82 1.62
N ARG A 35 11.93 1.10 1.19
CA ARG A 35 11.62 0.94 -0.24
C ARG A 35 11.28 2.26 -0.93
N GLN A 36 10.66 3.20 -0.22
CA GLN A 36 10.40 4.56 -0.70
C GLN A 36 11.69 5.38 -0.84
N LYS A 37 12.63 5.24 0.11
CA LYS A 37 13.95 5.88 0.03
C LYS A 37 14.78 5.38 -1.16
N GLU A 38 14.67 4.09 -1.51
CA GLU A 38 15.37 3.49 -2.64
C GLU A 38 14.84 3.94 -4.01
N ASN A 39 13.59 4.40 -4.09
CA ASN A 39 12.92 4.74 -5.34
C ASN A 39 12.21 6.11 -5.25
N PRO A 40 12.93 7.20 -4.92
CA PRO A 40 12.29 8.48 -4.62
C PRO A 40 11.43 9.00 -5.77
N GLU A 41 11.87 8.81 -7.03
CA GLU A 41 11.14 9.23 -8.24
C GLU A 41 9.79 8.53 -8.45
N ARG A 42 9.62 7.29 -7.92
CA ARG A 42 8.33 6.58 -8.03
C ARG A 42 7.31 7.04 -7.01
N PHE A 43 7.75 7.67 -5.92
CA PHE A 43 6.93 8.02 -4.76
C PHE A 43 6.92 9.52 -4.46
N SER A 44 7.67 10.33 -5.20
CA SER A 44 7.73 11.80 -5.10
C SER A 44 6.56 12.52 -5.77
N SER A 45 5.57 11.80 -6.32
CA SER A 45 4.39 12.43 -6.91
C SER A 45 3.43 12.93 -5.83
N SER A 46 3.54 14.22 -5.52
CA SER A 46 2.54 15.06 -4.83
C SER A 46 1.20 15.16 -5.59
N GLN A 47 0.62 14.03 -6.00
CA GLN A 47 -0.73 13.96 -6.56
C GLN A 47 -1.56 12.80 -5.97
N ILE A 48 -1.31 12.42 -4.72
CA ILE A 48 -2.39 11.80 -3.95
C ILE A 48 -3.33 12.94 -3.56
N ALA A 49 -4.31 13.24 -4.42
CA ALA A 49 -5.48 13.99 -4.02
C ALA A 49 -6.06 13.28 -2.79
N ALA A 50 -5.83 13.84 -1.61
CA ALA A 50 -6.44 13.37 -0.39
C ALA A 50 -7.96 13.25 -0.64
N PRO A 51 -8.60 12.11 -0.34
CA PRO A 51 -10.04 12.02 -0.48
C PRO A 51 -10.65 13.11 0.40
N LYS A 52 -11.30 14.10 -0.23
CA LYS A 52 -12.10 15.10 0.47
C LYS A 52 -13.16 14.31 1.23
N GLN A 53 -13.03 14.23 2.55
CA GLN A 53 -14.11 13.79 3.41
C GLN A 53 -15.28 14.76 3.17
N GLN A 54 -16.27 14.34 2.38
CA GLN A 54 -17.58 14.97 2.41
C GLN A 54 -18.21 14.60 3.75
N VAL A 55 -17.94 15.42 4.76
CA VAL A 55 -18.74 15.43 5.97
C VAL A 55 -20.08 16.03 5.58
N SER A 56 -21.06 15.17 5.28
CA SER A 56 -22.45 15.58 5.16
C SER A 56 -22.90 16.11 6.52
N GLN A 57 -22.92 17.43 6.67
CA GLN A 57 -23.68 18.08 7.73
C GLN A 57 -25.17 17.93 7.37
N GLN A 58 -25.86 17.02 8.07
CA GLN A 58 -27.31 17.06 8.17
C GLN A 58 -27.66 18.18 9.17
N ALA A 59 -28.48 19.13 8.73
CA ALA A 59 -29.29 20.01 9.55
C ALA A 59 -30.71 20.00 8.98
#